data_AF-A0A7L3URC6-F1
#
_entry.id   AF-A0A7L3URC6-F1
#
_cell.length_a   1.000
_cell.length_b   1.000
_cell.length_c   1.000
_cell.angle_alpha   90.00
_cell.angle_beta   90.00
_cell.angle_gamma   90.00
#
_symmetry.space_group_name_H-M   'P 1'
#
loop_
_entity.id
_entity.type
_entity.pdbx_description
1 polymer ?
#
loop_
_entity_poly.entity_id
_entity_poly.type
_entity_poly.pdbx_seq_one_letter_code
_entity_poly.pdbx_strand_id
1 'polypeptide(L)'
;AALVERKINLLPFRELKEKGLFTIQHLAGSHSEVLLCRLRDICLAVTSEVTNLRSKVSYSAIVTLGELFVTLKKDMDSEVDEVARVLLQMVSNSPEFVQKAASSCQGLCCCCSWSLWPRVCSLLPSSRHAPVRKRAAELLLSLMERIGVTKLAGTPRAERLAHVAGKLAQDCHKDTR
;
A
#
# COMPACT_ATOMS: atom_id res chain seq x y z
N ALA A 1 -25.56 -17.04 6.03
CA ALA A 1 -24.91 -16.10 6.96
C ALA A 1 -23.95 -16.82 7.92
N ALA A 2 -24.43 -17.72 8.79
CA ALA A 2 -23.59 -18.46 9.76
C ALA A 2 -22.50 -19.37 9.15
N LEU A 3 -22.63 -19.77 7.89
CA LEU A 3 -21.64 -20.57 7.15
C LEU A 3 -20.40 -19.78 6.72
N VAL A 4 -20.48 -18.45 6.62
CA VAL A 4 -19.34 -17.58 6.25
C VAL A 4 -18.52 -17.24 7.49
N GLU A 5 -19.17 -16.94 8.61
CA GLU A 5 -18.50 -16.74 9.92
C GLU A 5 -17.81 -18.00 10.43
N ARG A 6 -18.44 -19.18 10.26
CA ARG A 6 -17.80 -20.47 10.63
C ARG A 6 -16.62 -20.83 9.73
N LYS A 7 -16.53 -20.31 8.50
CA LYS A 7 -15.41 -20.60 7.59
C LYS A 7 -14.19 -19.73 7.85
N ILE A 8 -14.40 -18.52 8.39
CA ILE A 8 -13.33 -17.58 8.72
C ILE A 8 -12.68 -17.92 10.07
N ASN A 9 -13.46 -18.41 11.04
CA ASN A 9 -12.99 -18.63 12.41
C ASN A 9 -12.42 -20.03 12.73
N LEU A 10 -12.35 -20.97 11.77
CA LEU A 10 -12.02 -22.39 12.07
C LEU A 10 -11.05 -23.12 11.12
N LEU A 11 -10.23 -22.47 10.28
CA LEU A 11 -9.40 -23.22 9.32
C LEU A 11 -7.88 -23.17 9.64
N PRO A 12 -7.30 -24.27 10.17
CA PRO A 12 -5.92 -24.33 10.68
C PRO A 12 -4.87 -24.61 9.59
N PHE A 13 -4.96 -23.99 8.41
CA PHE A 13 -3.99 -24.28 7.35
C PHE A 13 -3.49 -23.01 6.67
N ARG A 14 -2.16 -22.80 6.79
CA ARG A 14 -1.39 -21.73 6.14
C ARG A 14 -1.82 -21.47 4.69
N GLU A 15 -2.04 -22.54 3.92
CA GLU A 15 -2.44 -22.44 2.52
C GLU A 15 -3.80 -21.76 2.31
N LEU A 16 -4.75 -21.93 3.23
CA LEU A 16 -6.07 -21.31 3.11
C LEU A 16 -6.01 -19.79 3.30
N LYS A 17 -5.14 -19.30 4.20
CA LYS A 17 -4.92 -17.87 4.38
C LYS A 17 -4.24 -17.25 3.15
N GLU A 18 -3.17 -17.87 2.66
CA GLU A 18 -2.48 -17.41 1.43
C GLU A 18 -3.42 -17.45 0.21
N LYS A 19 -4.23 -18.51 0.06
CA LYS A 19 -5.24 -18.62 -1.01
C LYS A 19 -6.31 -17.52 -0.90
N GLY A 20 -6.82 -17.25 0.31
CA GLY A 20 -7.82 -16.20 0.53
C GLY A 20 -7.29 -14.80 0.20
N LEU A 21 -6.06 -14.49 0.61
CA LEU A 21 -5.37 -13.24 0.27
C LEU A 21 -5.20 -13.08 -1.25
N PHE A 22 -4.82 -14.16 -1.94
CA PHE A 22 -4.71 -14.15 -3.40
C PHE A 22 -6.07 -13.95 -4.08
N THR A 23 -7.15 -14.54 -3.57
CA THR A 23 -8.51 -14.30 -4.06
C THR A 23 -8.91 -12.82 -3.92
N ILE A 24 -8.58 -12.19 -2.80
CA ILE A 24 -8.84 -10.75 -2.59
C ILE A 24 -8.10 -9.91 -3.63
N GLN A 25 -6.82 -10.20 -3.90
CA GLN A 25 -6.04 -9.50 -4.94
C GLN A 25 -6.70 -9.64 -6.31
N HIS A 26 -7.12 -10.85 -6.68
CA HIS A 26 -7.77 -11.09 -7.96
C HIS A 26 -9.12 -10.36 -8.08
N LEU A 27 -9.93 -10.38 -7.01
CA LEU A 27 -11.20 -9.65 -6.98
C LEU A 27 -11.01 -8.15 -7.03
N ALA A 28 -9.95 -7.60 -6.43
CA ALA A 28 -9.67 -6.17 -6.51
C ALA A 28 -9.48 -5.75 -7.97
N GLY A 29 -8.72 -6.52 -8.76
CA GLY A 29 -8.45 -6.22 -10.16
C GLY A 29 -9.61 -6.49 -11.12
N SER A 30 -10.44 -7.50 -10.84
CA SER A 30 -11.47 -7.97 -11.79
C SER A 30 -12.90 -7.53 -11.42
N HIS A 31 -13.22 -7.46 -10.13
CA HIS A 31 -14.58 -7.33 -9.57
C HIS A 31 -14.58 -6.50 -8.27
N SER A 32 -13.99 -5.30 -8.34
CA SER A 32 -13.78 -4.43 -7.17
C SER A 32 -15.05 -4.14 -6.37
N GLU A 33 -16.20 -4.07 -7.04
CA GLU A 33 -17.53 -3.84 -6.46
C GLU A 33 -17.91 -4.87 -5.38
N VAL A 34 -17.44 -6.12 -5.52
CA VAL A 34 -17.68 -7.18 -4.54
C VAL A 34 -16.94 -6.89 -3.23
N LEU A 35 -15.72 -6.34 -3.34
CA LEU A 35 -14.93 -5.96 -2.17
C LEU A 35 -15.48 -4.69 -1.52
N LEU A 36 -15.88 -3.70 -2.32
CA LEU A 36 -16.39 -2.41 -1.82
C LEU A 36 -17.61 -2.58 -0.91
N CYS A 37 -18.52 -3.52 -1.21
CA CYS A 37 -19.67 -3.83 -0.37
C CYS A 37 -19.32 -4.25 1.08
N ARG A 38 -18.09 -4.73 1.32
CA ARG A 38 -17.61 -5.21 2.62
C ARG A 38 -16.18 -4.76 2.92
N LEU A 39 -15.80 -3.58 2.42
CA LEU A 39 -14.41 -3.14 2.43
C LEU A 39 -13.81 -3.13 3.83
N ARG A 40 -14.52 -2.58 4.81
CA ARG A 40 -14.07 -2.51 6.21
C ARG A 40 -13.75 -3.89 6.78
N ASP A 41 -14.64 -4.87 6.61
CA ASP A 41 -14.43 -6.23 7.11
C ASP A 41 -13.21 -6.89 6.46
N ILE A 42 -13.04 -6.69 5.15
CA ILE A 42 -11.93 -7.22 4.37
C ILE A 42 -10.62 -6.57 4.84
N CYS A 43 -10.57 -5.25 4.97
CA CYS A 43 -9.40 -4.53 5.42
C CYS A 43 -9.03 -4.90 6.86
N LEU A 44 -9.98 -5.08 7.76
CA LEU A 44 -9.73 -5.59 9.12
C LEU A 44 -9.13 -7.00 9.08
N ALA A 45 -9.71 -7.91 8.30
CA ALA A 45 -9.21 -9.28 8.19
C ALA A 45 -7.79 -9.30 7.61
N VAL A 46 -7.52 -8.58 6.52
CA VAL A 46 -6.18 -8.53 5.91
C VAL A 46 -5.17 -7.86 6.85
N THR A 47 -5.54 -6.74 7.49
CA THR A 47 -4.67 -6.04 8.44
C THR A 47 -4.30 -6.93 9.63
N SER A 48 -5.22 -7.74 10.13
CA SER A 48 -4.95 -8.69 11.22
C SER A 48 -3.90 -9.75 10.84
N GLU A 49 -3.74 -10.06 9.55
CA GLU A 49 -2.73 -11.00 9.06
C GLU A 49 -1.37 -10.34 8.81
N VAL A 50 -1.27 -9.00 8.81
CA VAL A 50 0.00 -8.29 8.61
C VAL A 50 1.00 -8.62 9.72
N THR A 51 0.54 -8.74 10.97
CA THR A 51 1.38 -9.09 12.13
C THR A 51 1.47 -10.61 12.37
N ASN A 52 1.12 -11.42 11.37
CA ASN A 52 1.16 -12.88 11.52
C ASN A 52 2.59 -13.37 11.77
N LEU A 53 2.78 -14.22 12.78
CA LEU A 53 4.08 -14.81 13.15
C LEU A 53 4.73 -15.58 11.99
N ARG A 54 3.92 -16.07 11.05
CA ARG A 54 4.42 -16.69 9.81
C ARG A 54 4.68 -15.60 8.80
N SER A 55 5.96 -15.30 8.61
CA SER A 55 6.45 -14.24 7.73
C SER A 55 5.96 -14.32 6.28
N LYS A 56 5.66 -15.51 5.74
CA LYS A 56 5.02 -15.66 4.40
C LYS A 56 3.56 -15.17 4.36
N VAL A 57 2.79 -15.44 5.42
CA VAL A 57 1.39 -14.98 5.52
C VAL A 57 1.37 -13.47 5.72
N SER A 58 2.22 -12.97 6.63
CA SER A 58 2.42 -11.53 6.84
C SER A 58 2.80 -10.80 5.56
N TYR A 59 3.80 -11.31 4.83
CA TYR A 59 4.20 -10.76 3.54
C TYR A 59 3.06 -10.73 2.53
N SER A 60 2.30 -11.84 2.41
CA SER A 60 1.16 -11.92 1.50
C SER A 60 0.06 -10.91 1.86
N ALA A 61 -0.18 -10.68 3.16
CA ALA A 61 -1.15 -9.70 3.63
C ALA A 61 -0.71 -8.26 3.30
N ILE A 62 0.57 -7.94 3.50
CA ILE A 62 1.15 -6.63 3.14
C ILE A 62 1.04 -6.38 1.64
N VAL A 63 1.36 -7.38 0.81
CA VAL A 63 1.22 -7.27 -0.65
C VAL A 63 -0.23 -7.06 -1.04
N THR A 64 -1.16 -7.77 -0.39
CA THR A 64 -2.60 -7.62 -0.61
C THR A 64 -3.09 -6.21 -0.29
N LEU A 65 -2.68 -5.62 0.84
CA LEU A 65 -2.99 -4.23 1.17
C LEU A 65 -2.46 -3.25 0.13
N GLY A 66 -1.22 -3.46 -0.34
CA GLY A 66 -0.64 -2.65 -1.40
C GLY A 66 -1.48 -2.67 -2.67
N GLU A 67 -2.00 -3.84 -3.05
CA GLU A 67 -2.85 -4.00 -4.23
C GLU A 67 -4.23 -3.32 -4.04
N LEU A 68 -4.81 -3.41 -2.85
CA LEU A 68 -6.05 -2.70 -2.52
C LEU A 68 -5.88 -1.18 -2.61
N PHE A 69 -4.77 -0.62 -2.11
CA PHE A 69 -4.48 0.82 -2.24
C PHE A 69 -4.34 1.26 -3.70
N VAL A 70 -3.64 0.48 -4.53
CA VAL A 70 -3.45 0.80 -5.95
C VAL A 70 -4.79 0.74 -6.70
N THR A 71 -5.62 -0.24 -6.38
CA THR A 71 -6.83 -0.54 -7.15
C THR A 71 -8.04 0.28 -6.71
N LEU A 72 -8.32 0.30 -5.41
CA LEU A 72 -9.52 0.93 -4.82
C LEU A 72 -9.30 2.42 -4.46
N LYS A 73 -8.03 2.86 -4.33
CA LYS A 73 -7.65 4.28 -4.22
C LYS A 73 -8.42 5.03 -3.12
N LYS A 74 -9.32 5.96 -3.49
CA LYS A 74 -10.06 6.83 -2.56
C LYS A 74 -10.92 6.02 -1.59
N ASP A 75 -11.37 4.83 -1.99
CA ASP A 75 -12.24 4.01 -1.15
C ASP A 75 -11.46 3.44 0.05
N MET A 76 -10.12 3.37 -0.05
CA MET A 76 -9.22 2.96 1.04
C MET A 76 -8.91 4.07 2.05
N ASP A 77 -9.33 5.33 1.82
CA ASP A 77 -8.94 6.46 2.67
C ASP A 77 -9.34 6.25 4.14
N SER A 78 -10.48 5.58 4.40
CA SER A 78 -10.95 5.32 5.77
C SER A 78 -10.15 4.25 6.53
N GLU A 79 -9.28 3.52 5.83
CA GLU A 79 -8.47 2.41 6.37
C GLU A 79 -6.99 2.80 6.57
N VAL A 80 -6.60 3.95 6.03
CA VAL A 80 -5.21 4.43 5.97
C VAL A 80 -4.54 4.45 7.34
N ASP A 81 -5.19 5.00 8.37
CA ASP A 81 -4.56 5.20 9.69
C ASP A 81 -4.21 3.88 10.37
N GLU A 82 -5.12 2.90 10.29
CA GLU A 82 -4.91 1.58 10.90
C GLU A 82 -3.85 0.80 10.13
N VAL A 83 -3.93 0.80 8.80
CA VAL A 83 -2.94 0.12 7.95
C VAL A 83 -1.55 0.73 8.12
N ALA A 84 -1.44 2.06 8.12
CA ALA A 84 -0.15 2.75 8.31
C ALA A 84 0.48 2.40 9.66
N ARG A 85 -0.32 2.34 10.73
CA ARG A 85 0.15 1.96 12.07
C ARG A 85 0.75 0.56 12.09
N VAL A 86 0.04 -0.42 11.52
CA VAL A 86 0.50 -1.81 11.51
C VAL A 86 1.73 -1.99 10.60
N LEU A 87 1.78 -1.31 9.45
CA LEU A 87 2.96 -1.33 8.58
C LEU A 87 4.19 -0.75 9.27
N LEU A 88 4.05 0.36 10.01
CA LEU A 88 5.14 0.95 10.80
C LEU A 88 5.72 -0.05 11.81
N GLN A 89 4.86 -0.80 12.50
CA GLN A 89 5.31 -1.86 13.41
C GLN A 89 6.13 -2.94 12.68
N MET A 90 5.74 -3.30 11.45
CA MET A 90 6.42 -4.34 10.68
C MET A 90 7.78 -3.88 10.13
N VAL A 91 7.95 -2.59 9.81
CA VAL A 91 9.22 -2.05 9.30
C VAL A 91 10.36 -2.21 10.31
N SER A 92 10.10 -2.19 11.61
CA SER A 92 11.15 -2.34 12.64
C SER A 92 11.30 -3.75 13.19
N ASN A 93 10.25 -4.58 13.19
CA ASN A 93 10.20 -5.82 13.97
C ASN A 93 10.16 -7.12 13.14
N SER A 94 10.43 -7.05 11.84
CA SER A 94 10.24 -8.19 10.92
C SER A 94 11.54 -8.59 10.19
N PRO A 95 11.59 -9.77 9.54
CA PRO A 95 12.68 -10.10 8.62
C PRO A 95 12.78 -9.07 7.48
N GLU A 96 13.99 -8.87 6.94
CA GLU A 96 14.29 -7.81 5.96
C GLU A 96 13.34 -7.80 4.76
N PHE A 97 12.95 -8.96 4.22
CA PHE A 97 12.03 -9.04 3.09
C PHE A 97 10.62 -8.53 3.43
N VAL A 98 10.16 -8.74 4.67
CA VAL A 98 8.88 -8.23 5.18
C VAL A 98 8.98 -6.72 5.42
N GLN A 99 10.10 -6.24 5.97
CA GLN A 99 10.34 -4.80 6.17
C GLN A 99 10.31 -4.04 4.84
N LYS A 100 10.92 -4.60 3.78
CA LYS A 100 10.89 -4.04 2.42
C LYS A 100 9.47 -3.99 1.87
N ALA A 101 8.70 -5.07 2.02
CA ALA A 101 7.29 -5.09 1.61
C ALA A 101 6.46 -4.06 2.39
N ALA A 102 6.65 -3.96 3.71
CA ALA A 102 5.92 -3.04 4.57
C ALA A 102 6.22 -1.58 4.21
N SER A 103 7.50 -1.25 3.99
CA SER A 103 7.94 0.08 3.57
C SER A 103 7.36 0.45 2.20
N SER A 104 7.34 -0.49 1.25
CA SER A 104 6.74 -0.28 -0.06
C SER A 104 5.23 -0.05 0.03
N CYS A 105 4.51 -0.89 0.80
CA CYS A 105 3.08 -0.74 1.01
C CYS A 105 2.73 0.58 1.73
N GLN A 106 3.57 1.03 2.67
CA GLN A 106 3.37 2.28 3.37
C GLN A 106 3.51 3.47 2.41
N GLY A 107 4.47 3.42 1.48
CA GLY A 107 4.55 4.39 0.39
C GLY A 107 3.29 4.41 -0.48
N LEU A 108 2.77 3.24 -0.85
CA LEU A 108 1.52 3.15 -1.62
C LEU A 108 0.32 3.71 -0.85
N CYS A 109 0.21 3.45 0.45
CA CYS A 109 -0.82 4.03 1.30
C CYS A 109 -0.80 5.57 1.23
N CYS A 110 0.37 6.18 1.43
CA CYS A 110 0.58 7.62 1.33
C CYS A 110 0.30 8.19 -0.07
N CYS A 111 0.66 7.43 -1.11
CA CYS A 111 0.58 7.86 -2.50
C CYS A 111 -0.81 7.71 -3.12
N CYS A 112 -1.50 6.63 -2.77
CA CYS A 112 -2.79 6.28 -3.34
C CYS A 112 -3.96 6.87 -2.56
N SER A 113 -3.76 7.26 -1.29
CA SER A 113 -4.77 7.94 -0.49
C SER A 113 -5.06 9.34 -1.02
N TRP A 114 -6.34 9.65 -1.25
CA TRP A 114 -6.74 10.95 -1.79
C TRP A 114 -6.55 12.08 -0.78
N SER A 115 -6.84 11.81 0.49
CA SER A 115 -6.68 12.74 1.60
C SER A 115 -5.22 13.01 1.99
N LEU A 116 -4.34 12.01 1.95
CA LEU A 116 -2.92 12.19 2.29
C LEU A 116 -2.08 12.75 1.15
N TRP A 117 -2.43 12.43 -0.11
CA TRP A 117 -1.60 12.72 -1.27
C TRP A 117 -1.16 14.18 -1.41
N PRO A 118 -2.05 15.19 -1.27
CA PRO A 118 -1.64 16.59 -1.38
C PRO A 118 -0.63 17.00 -0.31
N ARG A 119 -0.80 16.50 0.92
CA ARG A 119 0.11 16.80 2.05
C ARG A 119 1.49 16.19 1.80
N VAL A 120 1.51 14.93 1.40
CA VAL A 120 2.74 14.19 1.08
C VAL A 120 3.52 14.88 -0.05
N CYS A 121 2.84 15.28 -1.13
CA CYS A 121 3.43 16.01 -2.24
C CYS A 121 4.05 17.36 -1.85
N SER A 122 3.45 18.05 -0.87
CA SER A 122 3.96 19.35 -0.40
C SER A 122 5.17 19.21 0.54
N LEU A 123 5.24 18.14 1.34
CA LEU A 123 6.20 18.00 2.43
C LEU A 123 7.48 17.25 2.01
N LEU A 124 7.35 16.19 1.23
CA LEU A 124 8.47 15.29 0.90
C LEU A 124 9.62 15.97 0.12
N PRO A 125 9.37 16.65 -1.01
CA PRO A 125 10.45 17.31 -1.78
C PRO A 125 11.06 18.51 -1.03
N SER A 126 10.35 19.08 -0.06
CA SER A 126 10.81 20.22 0.74
C SER A 126 11.53 19.83 2.03
N SER A 127 11.78 18.54 2.27
CA SER A 127 12.49 18.08 3.46
C SER A 127 13.95 18.54 3.47
N ARG A 128 14.42 19.07 4.60
CA ARG A 128 15.83 19.43 4.79
C ARG A 128 16.76 18.21 4.82
N HIS A 129 16.22 17.02 5.07
CA HIS A 129 17.00 15.78 5.21
C HIS A 129 17.11 15.05 3.86
N ALA A 130 18.33 14.97 3.31
CA ALA A 130 18.59 14.29 2.04
C ALA A 130 18.10 12.82 2.00
N PRO A 131 18.24 12.00 3.06
CA PRO A 131 17.72 10.64 3.05
C PRO A 131 16.20 10.57 2.88
N VAL A 132 15.46 11.55 3.42
CA VAL A 132 14.00 11.62 3.29
C VAL A 132 13.59 11.92 1.85
N ARG A 133 14.32 12.84 1.18
CA ARG A 133 14.07 13.17 -0.23
C ARG A 133 14.41 12.00 -1.16
N LYS A 134 15.51 11.27 -0.90
CA LYS A 134 15.84 10.02 -1.61
C LYS A 134 14.73 8.98 -1.47
N ARG A 135 14.25 8.72 -0.25
CA ARG A 135 13.13 7.78 -0.02
C ARG A 135 11.85 8.23 -0.72
N ALA A 136 11.56 9.52 -0.73
CA ALA A 136 10.43 10.05 -1.48
C ALA A 136 10.54 9.75 -2.98
N ALA A 137 11.73 9.97 -3.58
CA ALA A 137 11.99 9.64 -4.98
C ALA A 137 11.81 8.13 -5.25
N GLU A 138 12.36 7.26 -4.41
CA GLU A 138 12.22 5.80 -4.53
C GLU A 138 10.75 5.35 -4.46
N LEU A 139 9.96 5.92 -3.54
CA LEU A 139 8.53 5.62 -3.40
C LEU A 139 7.71 6.11 -4.59
N LEU A 140 8.02 7.30 -5.11
CA LEU A 140 7.39 7.85 -6.31
C LEU A 140 7.69 7.01 -7.54
N LEU A 141 8.96 6.61 -7.73
CA LEU A 141 9.37 5.72 -8.82
C LEU A 141 8.62 4.38 -8.73
N SER A 142 8.63 3.74 -7.56
CA SER A 142 7.94 2.47 -7.33
C SER A 142 6.44 2.56 -7.61
N LEU A 143 5.81 3.68 -7.26
CA LEU A 143 4.40 3.95 -7.55
C LEU A 143 4.16 4.07 -9.07
N MET A 144 4.99 4.84 -9.76
CA MET A 144 4.86 5.07 -11.20
C MET A 144 5.08 3.78 -12.00
N GLU A 145 6.03 2.93 -11.60
CA GLU A 145 6.25 1.61 -12.18
C GLU A 145 5.06 0.68 -11.96
N ARG A 146 4.47 0.67 -10.76
CA ARG A 146 3.33 -0.21 -10.43
C ARG A 146 2.02 0.23 -11.08
N ILE A 147 1.69 1.51 -11.04
CA ILE A 147 0.48 2.04 -11.69
C ILE A 147 0.64 1.99 -13.21
N GLY A 148 1.86 2.25 -13.70
CA GLY A 148 2.16 2.45 -15.11
C GLY A 148 1.88 3.89 -15.53
N VAL A 149 2.86 4.50 -16.21
CA VAL A 149 2.80 5.90 -16.66
C VAL A 149 1.56 6.18 -17.53
N THR A 150 1.15 5.21 -18.34
CA THR A 150 -0.03 5.32 -19.23
C THR A 150 -1.35 5.34 -18.49
N LYS A 151 -1.50 4.59 -17.39
CA LYS A 151 -2.72 4.62 -16.55
C LYS A 151 -2.78 5.86 -15.67
N LEU A 152 -1.62 6.46 -15.40
CA LEU A 152 -1.48 7.66 -14.62
C LEU A 152 -1.78 8.91 -15.47
N ALA A 153 -1.38 8.89 -16.74
CA ALA A 153 -1.64 9.94 -17.72
C ALA A 153 -3.16 10.19 -17.85
N GLY A 154 -3.58 11.44 -17.65
CA GLY A 154 -5.00 11.83 -17.64
C GLY A 154 -5.66 11.87 -16.26
N THR A 155 -4.94 11.54 -15.18
CA THR A 155 -5.45 11.72 -13.82
C THR A 155 -5.06 13.09 -13.24
N PRO A 156 -5.86 13.69 -12.33
CA PRO A 156 -5.48 14.91 -11.60
C PRO A 156 -4.22 14.76 -10.72
N ARG A 157 -3.73 13.52 -10.57
CA ARG A 157 -2.48 13.20 -9.87
C ARG A 157 -1.26 13.31 -10.78
N ALA A 158 -1.42 13.15 -12.10
CA ALA A 158 -0.30 13.17 -13.05
C ALA A 158 0.48 14.48 -13.01
N GLU A 159 -0.22 15.62 -13.04
CA GLU A 159 0.43 16.94 -12.98
C GLU A 159 1.17 17.17 -11.67
N ARG A 160 0.58 16.75 -10.54
CA ARG A 160 1.24 16.83 -9.22
C ARG A 160 2.44 15.90 -9.12
N LEU A 161 2.33 14.69 -9.66
CA LEU A 161 3.44 13.73 -9.73
C LEU A 161 4.58 14.29 -10.58
N ALA A 162 4.27 14.85 -11.75
CA ALA A 162 5.24 15.51 -12.61
C ALA A 162 5.89 16.71 -11.92
N HIS A 163 5.13 17.51 -11.18
CA HIS A 163 5.67 18.63 -10.41
C HIS A 163 6.63 18.17 -9.31
N VAL A 164 6.24 17.17 -8.52
CA VAL A 164 7.09 16.63 -7.43
C VAL A 164 8.34 15.94 -8.01
N ALA A 165 8.19 15.14 -9.06
CA ALA A 165 9.30 14.52 -9.77
C ALA A 165 10.25 15.58 -10.35
N GLY A 166 9.73 16.65 -10.94
CA GLY A 166 10.52 17.77 -11.44
C GLY A 166 11.34 18.47 -10.33
N LYS A 167 10.77 18.62 -9.12
CA LYS A 167 11.51 19.14 -7.96
C LYS A 167 12.62 18.19 -7.50
N LEU A 168 12.36 16.89 -7.45
CA LEU A 168 13.35 15.89 -7.05
C LEU A 168 14.46 15.72 -8.09
N ALA A 169 14.14 15.84 -9.39
CA ALA A 169 15.14 15.84 -10.46
C ALA A 169 16.12 17.04 -10.40
N GLN A 170 15.73 18.11 -9.70
CA GLN A 170 16.58 19.28 -9.45
C GLN A 170 17.26 19.24 -8.07
N ASP A 171 17.19 18.11 -7.34
CA ASP A 171 17.77 17.99 -6.00
C ASP A 171 19.29 18.24 -6.01
N CYS A 172 19.83 18.78 -4.92
CA CYS A 172 21.27 18.96 -4.79
C CYS A 172 22.03 17.62 -4.73
N HIS A 173 21.40 16.55 -4.22
CA HIS A 173 22.02 15.24 -4.06
C HIS A 173 21.85 14.34 -5.29
N LYS A 174 22.96 13.76 -5.78
CA LYS A 174 22.97 12.92 -7.00
C LYS A 174 22.01 11.72 -6.91
N ASP A 175 22.00 10.99 -5.79
CA ASP A 175 21.10 9.84 -5.62
C ASP A 175 19.60 10.15 -5.68
N THR A 176 19.21 11.41 -5.45
CA THR A 176 17.79 11.81 -5.46
C THR A 176 17.35 12.31 -6.83
N ARG A 177 18.30 12.79 -7.64
CA ARG A 177 18.07 13.17 -9.05
C ARG A 177 17.98 11.92 -9.92
#